data_AF-A0A1J3J0U4-F1
#
_entry.id   AF-A0A1J3J0U4-F1
#
_cell.length_a   1.000
_cell.length_b   1.000
_cell.length_c   1.000
_cell.angle_alpha   90.00
_cell.angle_beta   90.00
_cell.angle_gamma   90.00
#
_symmetry.space_group_name_H-M   'P 1'
#
loop_
_entity.id
_entity.type
_entity.pdbx_description
1 polymer ?
#
loop_
_entity_poly.entity_id
_entity_poly.type
_entity_poly.pdbx_seq_one_letter_code
_entity_poly.pdbx_strand_id
1 'polypeptide(L)'
;MINSTRGDVPVVIIRPSVIESTYKDPFPGWMEGNRMMDPIVLCYGKGQLTGFLVDPKGVLDVVPADMVVNATLAAIAKHGAAMADPEPEMNV
;
A
#
# COMPACT_ATOMS: atom_id res chain seq x y z
N MET A 1 13.90 15.61 -7.73
CA MET A 1 14.81 14.69 -8.45
C MET A 1 14.05 13.73 -9.36
N ILE A 2 13.13 12.88 -8.86
CA ILE A 2 12.43 11.92 -9.74
C ILE A 2 11.52 12.58 -10.79
N ASN A 3 10.80 13.65 -10.42
CA ASN A 3 9.99 14.41 -11.38
C ASN A 3 10.82 15.17 -12.44
N SER A 4 12.07 15.50 -12.12
CA SER A 4 12.96 16.22 -13.05
C SER A 4 13.75 15.29 -13.98
N THR A 5 13.82 13.98 -13.68
CA THR A 5 14.56 12.99 -14.49
C THR A 5 13.66 12.01 -15.24
N ARG A 6 12.35 12.03 -15.02
CA ARG A 6 11.41 11.04 -15.60
C ARG A 6 11.21 11.14 -17.13
N GLY A 7 11.60 12.25 -17.76
CA GLY A 7 11.26 12.53 -19.15
C GLY A 7 9.75 12.44 -19.36
N ASP A 8 9.33 11.69 -20.39
CA ASP A 8 7.91 11.51 -20.71
C ASP A 8 7.26 10.37 -19.92
N VAL A 9 7.99 9.61 -19.08
CA VAL A 9 7.42 8.46 -18.36
C VAL A 9 6.44 8.95 -17.27
N PRO A 10 5.18 8.46 -17.21
CA PRO A 10 4.28 8.72 -16.09
C PRO A 10 4.86 8.24 -14.76
N VAL A 11 4.79 9.08 -13.72
CA VAL A 11 5.31 8.73 -12.40
C VAL A 11 4.25 9.01 -11.34
N VAL A 12 4.06 8.03 -10.44
CA VAL A 12 3.26 8.15 -9.23
C VAL A 12 4.14 7.75 -8.05
N ILE A 13 4.10 8.53 -6.96
CA ILE A 13 4.78 8.22 -5.71
C ILE A 13 3.73 7.83 -4.67
N ILE A 14 3.74 6.57 -4.24
CA ILE A 14 2.83 6.04 -3.23
C ILE A 14 3.63 5.88 -1.93
N ARG A 15 3.11 6.44 -0.83
CA ARG A 15 3.74 6.43 0.50
C ARG A 15 2.77 5.83 1.52
N PRO A 16 2.63 4.50 1.58
CA PRO A 16 1.77 3.86 2.57
C PRO A 16 2.36 3.99 3.98
N SER A 17 1.52 3.82 4.99
CA SER A 17 1.93 3.61 6.38
C SER A 17 2.46 2.18 6.56
N VAL A 18 2.49 1.67 7.80
CA VAL A 18 2.99 0.32 8.06
C VAL A 18 2.09 -0.70 7.36
N ILE A 19 2.66 -1.45 6.42
CA ILE A 19 1.92 -2.47 5.68
C ILE A 19 1.93 -3.77 6.50
N GLU A 20 0.75 -4.27 6.81
CA GLU A 20 0.58 -5.55 7.51
C GLU A 20 -0.15 -6.57 6.61
N SER A 21 -0.64 -7.67 7.20
CA SER A 21 -1.42 -8.71 6.52
C SER A 21 -2.58 -8.20 5.66
N THR A 22 -3.05 -9.06 4.77
CA THR A 22 -4.14 -8.73 3.85
C THR A 22 -5.51 -8.78 4.55
N TYR A 23 -6.43 -7.93 4.11
CA TYR A 23 -7.79 -7.94 4.63
C TYR A 23 -8.64 -9.04 3.99
N LYS A 24 -8.55 -9.24 2.68
CA LYS A 24 -9.39 -10.18 1.93
C LYS A 24 -8.66 -10.93 0.84
N ASP A 25 -7.91 -10.23 0.00
CA ASP A 25 -7.26 -10.82 -1.17
C ASP A 25 -5.78 -11.13 -0.88
N PRO A 26 -5.15 -12.12 -1.54
CA PRO A 26 -5.72 -13.04 -2.51
C PRO A 26 -6.46 -14.24 -1.88
N PHE A 27 -6.03 -14.70 -0.70
CA PHE A 27 -6.72 -15.70 0.13
C PHE A 27 -6.06 -15.75 1.52
N PRO A 28 -6.78 -16.15 2.59
CA PRO A 28 -6.19 -16.30 3.91
C PRO A 28 -5.01 -17.27 3.92
N GLY A 29 -3.92 -16.91 4.60
CA GLY A 29 -2.70 -17.72 4.67
C GLY A 29 -1.78 -17.60 3.45
N TRP A 30 -2.05 -16.67 2.53
CA TRP A 30 -1.14 -16.38 1.41
C TRP A 30 0.23 -15.86 1.86
N MET A 31 0.28 -15.03 2.90
CA MET A 31 1.56 -14.59 3.45
C MET A 31 2.23 -15.73 4.20
N GLU A 32 3.48 -16.00 3.82
CA GLU A 32 4.29 -17.01 4.48
C GLU A 32 5.07 -16.42 5.66
N GLY A 33 4.82 -17.01 6.84
CA GLY A 33 5.44 -16.62 8.10
C GLY A 33 4.80 -15.39 8.75
N ASN A 34 5.28 -15.07 9.95
CA ASN A 34 4.86 -13.91 10.73
C ASN A 34 5.98 -12.86 10.65
N ARG A 35 5.67 -11.65 10.19
CA ARG A 35 6.68 -10.57 10.04
C ARG A 35 6.32 -9.36 10.90
N MET A 36 7.34 -8.58 11.25
CA MET A 36 7.22 -7.30 11.95
C MET A 36 6.28 -7.33 13.17
N MET A 37 5.01 -6.90 13.04
CA MET A 37 4.03 -6.89 14.13
C MET A 37 3.16 -8.14 14.20
N ASP A 38 3.11 -8.98 13.17
CA ASP A 38 2.30 -10.21 13.14
C ASP A 38 2.51 -11.09 14.39
N PRO A 39 3.75 -11.34 14.90
CA PRO A 39 3.94 -12.15 16.10
C PRO A 39 3.29 -11.53 17.35
N ILE A 40 3.31 -10.20 17.47
CA ILE A 40 2.72 -9.49 18.62
C ILE A 40 1.21 -9.60 18.56
N VAL A 41 0.61 -9.34 17.40
CA VAL A 41 -0.83 -9.45 17.17
C VAL A 41 -1.31 -10.89 17.41
N LEU A 42 -0.58 -11.89 16.90
CA LEU A 42 -0.91 -13.31 17.08
C LEU A 42 -0.80 -13.75 18.54
N CYS A 43 0.30 -13.41 19.23
CA CYS A 43 0.48 -13.78 20.63
C CYS A 43 -0.56 -13.11 21.54
N TYR A 44 -0.92 -11.86 21.25
CA TYR A 44 -1.99 -11.16 21.96
C TYR A 44 -3.36 -11.82 21.71
N GLY A 45 -3.70 -12.10 20.45
CA GLY A 45 -4.95 -12.78 20.08
C GLY A 45 -5.07 -14.19 20.65
N LYS A 46 -3.96 -14.90 20.84
CA LYS A 46 -3.91 -16.22 21.51
C LYS A 46 -3.90 -16.14 23.04
N GLY A 47 -3.90 -14.95 23.64
CA GLY A 47 -3.78 -14.76 25.09
C GLY A 47 -2.42 -15.13 25.67
N GLN A 48 -1.39 -15.29 24.82
CA GLN A 48 -0.01 -15.58 25.23
C GLN A 48 0.76 -14.31 25.60
N LEU A 49 0.24 -13.15 25.20
CA LEU A 49 0.75 -11.84 25.55
C LEU A 49 -0.36 -11.04 26.25
N THR A 50 -0.09 -10.56 27.46
CA THR A 50 -1.06 -9.79 28.26
C THR A 50 -1.13 -8.31 27.88
N GLY A 51 -0.15 -7.81 27.12
CA GLY A 51 -0.09 -6.43 26.63
C GLY A 51 1.24 -6.13 25.93
N PHE A 52 1.32 -4.97 25.27
CA PHE A 52 2.50 -4.52 24.54
C PHE A 52 2.92 -3.13 25.05
N LEU A 53 4.23 -2.92 25.29
CA LEU A 53 4.77 -1.67 25.81
C LEU A 53 4.82 -0.60 24.71
N VAL A 54 3.81 0.25 24.66
CA VAL A 54 3.71 1.40 23.75
C VAL A 54 3.12 2.60 24.48
N ASP A 55 3.27 3.78 23.89
CA ASP A 55 2.50 4.95 24.31
C ASP A 55 1.00 4.67 24.07
N PRO A 56 0.14 4.67 25.12
CA PRO A 56 -1.30 4.48 24.96
C PRO A 56 -1.98 5.59 24.13
N LYS A 57 -1.30 6.72 23.95
CA LYS A 57 -1.75 7.84 23.10
C LYS A 57 -1.09 7.85 21.73
N GLY A 58 -0.15 6.92 21.49
CA GLY A 58 0.52 6.78 20.21
C GLY A 58 -0.45 6.29 19.12
N VAL A 59 -0.29 6.81 17.91
CA VAL A 59 -1.05 6.35 16.74
C VAL A 59 -0.25 5.24 16.06
N LEU A 60 -0.84 4.06 15.95
CA LEU A 60 -0.33 2.97 15.13
C LEU A 60 -1.07 2.98 13.78
N ASP A 61 -0.47 3.60 12.77
CA ASP A 61 -1.02 3.68 11.41
C ASP A 61 -0.60 2.45 10.61
N VAL A 62 -1.60 1.60 10.32
CA VAL A 62 -1.44 0.34 9.61
C VAL A 62 -2.40 0.28 8.43
N VAL A 63 -1.92 -0.22 7.31
CA VAL A 63 -2.71 -0.44 6.10
C VAL A 63 -2.59 -1.90 5.64
N PRO A 64 -3.69 -2.56 5.25
CA PRO A 64 -3.63 -3.91 4.68
C PRO A 64 -2.89 -3.95 3.34
N ALA A 65 -2.05 -4.97 3.13
CA ALA A 65 -1.26 -5.10 1.91
C ALA A 65 -2.11 -5.14 0.62
N ASP A 66 -3.26 -5.81 0.64
CA ASP A 66 -4.16 -5.92 -0.52
C ASP A 66 -4.77 -4.57 -0.90
N MET A 67 -5.05 -3.70 0.05
CA MET A 67 -5.50 -2.34 -0.23
C MET A 67 -4.40 -1.49 -0.87
N VAL A 68 -3.15 -1.61 -0.42
CA VAL A 68 -2.01 -0.89 -1.03
C VAL A 68 -1.79 -1.35 -2.47
N VAL A 69 -1.87 -2.65 -2.73
CA VAL A 69 -1.76 -3.21 -4.08
C VAL A 69 -2.89 -2.70 -4.97
N ASN A 70 -4.14 -2.78 -4.50
CA ASN A 70 -5.30 -2.29 -5.26
C ASN A 70 -5.21 -0.79 -5.58
N ALA A 71 -4.78 0.03 -4.62
CA ALA A 71 -4.55 1.46 -4.83
C ALA A 71 -3.42 1.72 -5.84
N THR A 72 -2.34 0.92 -5.78
CA THR A 72 -1.22 1.02 -6.73
C THR A 72 -1.67 0.69 -8.16
N LEU A 73 -2.41 -0.40 -8.34
CA LEU A 73 -2.96 -0.80 -9.65
C LEU A 73 -3.92 0.26 -10.19
N ALA A 74 -4.81 0.80 -9.35
CA ALA A 74 -5.72 1.86 -9.73
C ALA A 74 -4.98 3.15 -10.15
N ALA A 75 -3.92 3.52 -9.41
CA ALA A 75 -3.08 4.66 -9.74
C ALA A 75 -2.37 4.47 -11.08
N ILE A 76 -1.82 3.28 -11.34
CA ILE A 76 -1.21 2.93 -12.62
C ILE A 76 -2.23 3.04 -13.76
N ALA A 77 -3.41 2.44 -13.61
CA ALA A 77 -4.45 2.48 -14.63
C ALA A 77 -4.88 3.92 -14.96
N LYS A 78 -5.06 4.76 -13.92
CA LYS A 78 -5.49 6.15 -14.08
C LYS A 78 -4.39 7.05 -14.67
N HIS A 79 -3.16 6.95 -14.18
CA HIS A 79 -2.07 7.84 -14.59
C HIS A 79 -1.31 7.37 -15.82
N GLY A 80 -1.31 6.05 -16.10
CA GLY A 80 -0.69 5.46 -17.29
C GLY A 80 -1.50 5.68 -18.56
N ALA A 81 -2.83 5.78 -18.46
CA ALA A 81 -3.71 6.01 -19.62
C ALA A 81 -3.73 7.47 -20.10
N ALA A 82 -3.37 8.44 -19.25
CA ALA A 82 -3.43 9.88 -19.56
C ALA A 82 -2.45 10.35 -20.66
N MET A 83 -1.61 9.46 -21.19
CA MET A 83 -0.71 9.73 -22.32
C MET A 83 -1.14 9.11 -23.65
N ALA A 84 -2.24 8.33 -23.65
CA ALA A 84 -2.70 7.64 -24.86
C ALA A 84 -3.62 8.50 -25.75
N ASP A 85 -4.13 9.62 -25.23
CA ASP A 85 -4.94 10.57 -26.01
C ASP A 85 -4.08 11.77 -26.42
N PRO A 86 -3.59 11.85 -27.68
CA PRO A 86 -3.14 13.11 -28.21
C PRO A 86 -4.33 14.07 -28.26
N GLU A 87 -4.14 15.33 -27.84
CA GLU A 87 -5.14 16.38 -28.07
C GLU A 87 -5.56 16.35 -29.54
N PRO A 88 -6.87 16.37 -29.88
CA PRO A 88 -7.27 16.44 -31.26
C PRO A 88 -6.71 17.74 -31.85
N GLU A 89 -5.81 17.62 -32.84
CA GLU A 89 -5.33 18.76 -33.61
C GLU A 89 -6.54 19.53 -34.14
N MET A 90 -6.81 20.67 -33.52
CA MET A 90 -7.85 21.59 -33.96
C MET A 90 -7.32 22.28 -35.22
N ASN A 91 -7.47 21.61 -36.36
CA ASN A 91 -7.15 22.15 -37.67
C ASN A 91 -8.20 23.22 -38.02
N VAL A 92 -7.79 24.49 -37.90
CA VAL A 92 -8.45 25.66 -38.52
C VAL A 92 -7.83 25.89 -39.90
#